data_AF-A0A949DR07-F1
#
_entry.id   AF-A0A949DR07-F1
#
_cell.length_a   1.000
_cell.length_b   1.000
_cell.length_c   1.000
_cell.angle_alpha   90.00
_cell.angle_beta   90.00
_cell.angle_gamma   90.00
#
_symmetry.space_group_name_H-M   'P 1'
#
loop_
_entity.id
_entity.type
_entity.pdbx_description
1 polymer ?
#
loop_
_entity_poly.entity_id
_entity_poly.type
_entity_poly.pdbx_seq_one_letter_code
_entity_poly.pdbx_strand_id
1 'polypeptide(L)'
;MGIGAFYAKEIVLQCSYDQAVFHSSQLRSLVPAQCTYGFDVIVEVGMALFVHCRNEREIMRDLAAKNVFISEREIGYLGRKFVIYLALAHWESREQLAHSMAKRGGYILHVDGTCEGDSPNLFCGMDGISEIVLGSVKIPSERKELIIPFFRGIKKEYGTPIALVHDMGVGIVAAVEEVFPGIADFICHFHFLRDVGKDLLLDDYQNIIKQLRKHKMRALLRQKARYLGRKTGLDTDVIAGFKTSMENGEIKIDFLKQMSAHATYMLIHWAFESPSESRGYGFPFDRPHHEFYRRLKEIHHLLRIILDIDLHGKKSENRPYIQVKQLIEEVLDDKELAESAANMEDKAKVFDQLREALRIALSEGKNGLNDNGDESDIKSIEKKVTEFREWLVSDEKRKQTYSKMIEQLDKYWAKLFAAPLVIDTTEGQIIIAPQRTNNLMERFFRGEKRRSRKKSGTASLSKILKTILADTPLVRNLEKEEYCRIILNGCSSLAERFSQIDEKNVRERLRQAELNHDRIPPVVKKIIKQSDLPQRILTIYRSASIKDANCHLRS
;
A
#
# COMPACT_ATOMS: atom_id res chain seq x y z
N MET A 1 -15.12 25.69 -28.84
CA MET A 1 -15.02 26.76 -27.82
C MET A 1 -16.09 26.50 -26.78
N GLY A 2 -15.74 26.39 -25.50
CA GLY A 2 -16.74 26.29 -24.43
C GLY A 2 -17.47 27.63 -24.29
N ILE A 3 -18.76 27.60 -23.98
CA ILE A 3 -19.60 28.80 -23.82
C ILE A 3 -19.07 29.68 -22.66
N GLY A 4 -18.39 29.08 -21.68
CA GLY A 4 -17.84 29.79 -20.53
C GLY A 4 -18.95 30.23 -19.57
N ALA A 5 -18.69 31.30 -18.82
CA ALA A 5 -19.71 31.89 -17.95
C ALA A 5 -20.80 32.59 -18.79
N PHE A 6 -22.06 32.30 -18.47
CA PHE A 6 -23.21 32.99 -19.07
C PHE A 6 -24.28 33.26 -18.01
N TYR A 7 -25.12 34.25 -18.28
CA TYR A 7 -26.27 34.57 -17.44
C TYR A 7 -27.53 34.00 -18.08
N ALA A 8 -28.26 33.16 -17.33
CA ALA A 8 -29.57 32.67 -17.73
C ALA A 8 -30.68 33.48 -17.06
N LYS A 9 -31.71 33.86 -17.83
CA LYS A 9 -32.95 34.41 -17.29
C LYS A 9 -33.97 33.27 -17.18
N GLU A 10 -34.32 32.89 -15.94
CA GLU A 10 -35.38 31.90 -15.69
C GLU A 10 -36.74 32.61 -15.56
N ILE A 11 -37.77 32.07 -16.24
CA ILE A 11 -39.17 32.42 -15.98
C ILE A 11 -39.76 31.29 -15.14
N VAL A 12 -40.18 31.62 -13.92
CA VAL A 12 -40.79 30.69 -12.98
C VAL A 12 -42.31 30.82 -13.07
N LEU A 13 -42.99 29.71 -13.30
CA LEU A 13 -44.45 29.67 -13.37
C LEU A 13 -45.02 29.26 -12.01
N GLN A 14 -46.11 29.89 -11.59
CA GLN A 14 -46.84 29.51 -10.38
C GLN A 14 -48.28 29.20 -10.74
N CYS A 15 -48.75 28.02 -10.36
CA CYS A 15 -50.14 27.64 -10.56
C CYS A 15 -51.04 28.44 -9.61
N SER A 16 -52.08 29.06 -10.16
CA SER A 16 -53.01 29.89 -9.39
C SER A 16 -53.91 29.08 -8.44
N TYR A 17 -54.11 27.79 -8.70
CA TYR A 17 -55.04 26.93 -7.95
C TYR A 17 -54.40 26.29 -6.72
N ASP A 18 -53.23 25.68 -6.86
CA ASP A 18 -52.54 24.93 -5.80
C ASP A 18 -51.25 25.61 -5.33
N GLN A 19 -50.91 26.77 -5.89
CA GLN A 19 -49.70 27.54 -5.59
C GLN A 19 -48.39 26.80 -5.92
N ALA A 20 -48.45 25.72 -6.72
CA ALA A 20 -47.26 24.96 -7.12
C ALA A 20 -46.34 25.81 -8.02
N VAL A 21 -45.04 25.73 -7.77
CA VAL A 21 -44.01 26.51 -8.47
C VAL A 21 -43.23 25.62 -9.42
N PHE A 22 -43.23 25.99 -10.71
CA PHE A 22 -42.58 25.28 -11.80
C PHE A 22 -41.39 26.11 -12.32
N HIS A 23 -40.23 25.49 -12.27
CA HIS A 23 -38.97 26.06 -12.74
C HIS A 23 -38.55 25.39 -14.05
N SER A 24 -37.59 25.99 -14.74
CA SER A 24 -37.04 25.44 -15.98
C SER A 24 -36.27 24.15 -15.69
N SER A 25 -36.75 23.03 -16.23
CA SER A 25 -36.05 21.74 -16.16
C SER A 25 -34.69 21.79 -16.84
N GLN A 26 -34.58 22.50 -17.97
CA GLN A 26 -33.34 22.68 -18.71
C GLN A 26 -32.28 23.46 -17.91
N LEU A 27 -32.67 24.52 -17.20
CA LEU A 27 -31.70 25.26 -16.37
C LEU A 27 -31.29 24.45 -15.14
N ARG A 28 -32.25 23.73 -14.52
CA ARG A 28 -31.98 22.84 -13.39
C ARG A 28 -31.07 21.66 -13.77
N SER A 29 -31.07 21.22 -15.03
CA SER A 29 -30.17 20.16 -15.48
C SER A 29 -28.73 20.62 -15.73
N LEU A 30 -28.47 21.93 -15.80
CA LEU A 30 -27.14 22.47 -16.06
C LEU A 30 -26.34 22.70 -14.78
N VAL A 31 -26.97 23.24 -13.74
CA VAL A 31 -26.28 23.69 -12.52
C VAL A 31 -27.01 23.16 -11.28
N PRO A 32 -26.28 22.58 -10.30
CA PRO A 32 -26.89 22.20 -9.03
C PRO A 32 -27.54 23.38 -8.33
N ALA A 33 -28.61 23.14 -7.56
CA ALA A 33 -29.32 24.23 -6.91
C ALA A 33 -28.38 25.04 -5.98
N GLN A 34 -28.50 26.36 -6.04
CA GLN A 34 -27.68 27.30 -5.24
C GLN A 34 -26.17 27.21 -5.51
N CYS A 35 -25.76 26.71 -6.68
CA CYS A 35 -24.36 26.67 -7.11
C CYS A 35 -24.15 27.58 -8.33
N THR A 36 -22.88 27.92 -8.58
CA THR A 36 -22.46 28.75 -9.73
C THR A 36 -21.87 27.93 -10.87
N TYR A 37 -21.27 26.78 -10.57
CA TYR A 37 -20.59 25.92 -11.54
C TYR A 37 -21.49 24.75 -11.95
N GLY A 38 -21.55 24.50 -13.26
CA GLY A 38 -22.35 23.45 -13.85
C GLY A 38 -21.88 22.04 -13.49
N PHE A 39 -22.75 21.05 -13.73
CA PHE A 39 -22.41 19.64 -13.53
C PHE A 39 -21.25 19.19 -14.41
N ASP A 40 -21.12 19.75 -15.61
CA ASP A 40 -19.99 19.57 -16.53
C ASP A 40 -18.67 20.02 -15.90
N VAL A 41 -18.63 21.19 -15.27
CA VAL A 41 -17.44 21.70 -14.56
C VAL A 41 -17.11 20.83 -13.34
N ILE A 42 -18.12 20.35 -12.60
CA ILE A 42 -17.91 19.42 -11.47
C ILE A 42 -17.27 18.12 -11.95
N VAL A 43 -17.77 17.55 -13.04
CA VAL A 43 -17.21 16.33 -13.64
C VAL A 43 -15.79 16.58 -14.14
N GLU A 44 -15.54 17.68 -14.86
CA GLU A 44 -14.22 18.01 -15.37
C GLU A 44 -13.19 18.15 -14.23
N VAL A 45 -13.54 18.89 -13.17
CA VAL A 45 -12.69 19.04 -11.97
C VAL A 45 -12.44 17.69 -11.31
N GLY A 46 -13.48 16.86 -11.15
CA GLY A 46 -13.36 15.53 -10.56
C GLY A 46 -12.43 14.61 -11.35
N MET A 47 -12.63 14.51 -12.66
CA MET A 47 -11.78 13.72 -13.56
C MET A 47 -10.34 14.22 -13.53
N ALA A 48 -10.11 15.53 -13.57
CA ALA A 48 -8.78 16.10 -13.50
C ALA A 48 -8.07 15.81 -12.16
N LEU A 49 -8.76 16.00 -11.03
CA LEU A 49 -8.19 15.78 -9.68
C LEU A 49 -7.90 14.32 -9.37
N PHE A 50 -8.78 13.42 -9.77
CA PHE A 50 -8.72 12.04 -9.32
C PHE A 50 -8.18 11.13 -10.40
N VAL A 51 -8.67 11.21 -11.64
CA VAL A 51 -8.26 10.31 -12.73
C VAL A 51 -6.94 10.77 -13.34
N HIS A 52 -6.85 12.04 -13.75
CA HIS A 52 -5.66 12.57 -14.43
C HIS A 52 -4.56 13.06 -13.49
N CYS A 53 -4.83 13.08 -12.18
CA CYS A 53 -3.89 13.44 -11.12
C CYS A 53 -3.27 14.84 -11.32
N ARG A 54 -4.08 15.79 -11.80
CA ARG A 54 -3.71 17.20 -11.92
C ARG A 54 -3.81 17.88 -10.57
N ASN A 55 -2.92 18.83 -10.31
CA ASN A 55 -3.04 19.72 -9.15
C ASN A 55 -3.99 20.89 -9.45
N GLU A 56 -4.41 21.58 -8.40
CA GLU A 56 -5.40 22.66 -8.46
C GLU A 56 -4.97 23.81 -9.40
N ARG A 57 -3.66 24.11 -9.49
CA ARG A 57 -3.15 25.17 -10.36
C ARG A 57 -3.17 24.79 -11.84
N GLU A 58 -2.93 23.53 -12.16
CA GLU A 58 -3.11 23.02 -13.53
C GLU A 58 -4.58 23.13 -13.93
N ILE A 59 -5.48 22.64 -13.08
CA ILE A 59 -6.93 22.67 -13.34
C ILE A 59 -7.44 24.10 -13.51
N MET A 60 -6.99 25.03 -12.67
CA MET A 60 -7.36 26.43 -12.77
C MET A 60 -6.94 27.05 -14.12
N ARG A 61 -5.76 26.70 -14.63
CA ARG A 61 -5.29 27.15 -15.96
C ARG A 61 -6.09 26.52 -17.10
N ASP A 62 -6.35 25.22 -17.01
CA ASP A 62 -7.10 24.48 -18.04
C ASP A 62 -8.55 25.00 -18.16
N LEU A 63 -9.20 25.28 -17.02
CA LEU A 63 -10.54 25.87 -16.99
C LEU A 63 -10.54 27.33 -17.46
N ALA A 64 -9.52 28.12 -17.10
CA ALA A 64 -9.40 29.50 -17.59
C ALA A 64 -9.27 29.56 -19.12
N ALA A 65 -8.58 28.60 -19.75
CA ALA A 65 -8.51 28.47 -21.21
C ALA A 65 -9.88 28.17 -21.86
N LYS A 66 -10.86 27.72 -21.07
CA LYS A 66 -12.26 27.50 -21.47
C LYS A 66 -13.20 28.62 -20.99
N ASN A 67 -12.65 29.77 -20.55
CA ASN A 67 -13.39 30.90 -19.98
C ASN A 67 -14.13 30.58 -18.67
N VAL A 68 -13.64 29.62 -17.89
CA VAL A 68 -14.16 29.27 -16.55
C VAL A 68 -13.14 29.66 -15.50
N PHE A 69 -13.39 30.76 -14.79
CA PHE A 69 -12.52 31.24 -13.72
C PHE A 69 -12.96 30.66 -12.37
N ILE A 70 -12.03 30.06 -11.65
CA ILE A 70 -12.30 29.33 -10.40
C ILE A 70 -11.09 29.45 -9.47
N SER A 71 -11.32 29.41 -8.15
CA SER A 71 -10.23 29.43 -7.16
C SER A 71 -9.76 28.01 -6.79
N GLU A 72 -8.53 27.85 -6.29
CA GLU A 72 -8.02 26.57 -5.77
C GLU A 72 -8.94 25.96 -4.70
N ARG A 73 -9.50 26.80 -3.82
CA ARG A 73 -10.42 26.36 -2.76
C ARG A 73 -11.70 25.78 -3.36
N GLU A 74 -12.22 26.44 -4.39
CA GLU A 74 -13.44 26.00 -5.07
C GLU A 74 -13.20 24.71 -5.85
N ILE A 75 -12.04 24.55 -6.50
CA ILE A 75 -11.62 23.27 -7.12
C ILE A 75 -11.65 22.14 -6.09
N GLY A 76 -11.09 22.36 -4.89
CA GLY A 76 -11.14 21.38 -3.80
C GLY A 76 -12.57 21.05 -3.34
N TYR A 77 -13.47 22.05 -3.32
CA TYR A 77 -14.87 21.85 -2.99
C TYR A 77 -15.63 21.08 -4.08
N LEU A 78 -15.49 21.46 -5.35
CA LEU A 78 -16.09 20.74 -6.48
C LEU A 78 -15.57 19.30 -6.57
N GLY A 79 -14.30 19.05 -6.25
CA GLY A 79 -13.74 17.71 -6.16
C GLY A 79 -14.44 16.84 -5.09
N ARG A 80 -14.77 17.40 -3.92
CA ARG A 80 -15.58 16.69 -2.91
C ARG A 80 -16.99 16.44 -3.42
N LYS A 81 -17.60 17.44 -4.06
CA LYS A 81 -18.96 17.33 -4.61
C LYS A 81 -19.04 16.25 -5.70
N PHE A 82 -18.04 16.16 -6.57
CA PHE A 82 -17.90 15.10 -7.56
C PHE A 82 -17.91 13.71 -6.95
N VAL A 83 -17.10 13.47 -5.91
CA VAL A 83 -17.06 12.14 -5.23
C VAL A 83 -18.42 11.80 -4.63
N ILE A 84 -19.12 12.77 -4.03
CA ILE A 84 -20.45 12.54 -3.45
C ILE A 84 -21.49 12.22 -4.52
N TYR A 85 -21.50 12.96 -5.64
CA TYR A 85 -22.38 12.64 -6.76
C TYR A 85 -22.09 11.26 -7.33
N LEU A 86 -20.82 10.92 -7.50
CA LEU A 86 -20.43 9.59 -7.97
C LEU A 86 -20.87 8.49 -7.01
N ALA A 87 -20.72 8.70 -5.70
CA ALA A 87 -21.16 7.75 -4.68
C ALA A 87 -22.68 7.56 -4.69
N LEU A 88 -23.45 8.64 -4.84
CA LEU A 88 -24.91 8.58 -4.98
C LEU A 88 -25.32 7.86 -6.27
N ALA A 89 -24.70 8.19 -7.41
CA ALA A 89 -24.94 7.50 -8.68
C ALA A 89 -24.65 6.00 -8.57
N HIS A 90 -23.55 5.64 -7.91
CA HIS A 90 -23.18 4.26 -7.62
C HIS A 90 -24.23 3.56 -6.75
N TRP A 91 -24.68 4.19 -5.66
CA TRP A 91 -25.68 3.61 -4.76
C TRP A 91 -27.04 3.41 -5.42
N GLU A 92 -27.49 4.38 -6.24
CA GLU A 92 -28.70 4.23 -7.03
C GLU A 92 -28.61 3.14 -8.10
N SER A 93 -27.39 2.73 -8.48
CA SER A 93 -27.13 1.72 -9.52
C SER A 93 -26.78 0.34 -8.96
N ARG A 94 -26.93 0.12 -7.64
CA ARG A 94 -26.49 -1.11 -6.96
C ARG A 94 -27.22 -2.35 -7.44
N GLU A 95 -28.50 -2.24 -7.74
CA GLU A 95 -29.30 -3.35 -8.26
C GLU A 95 -28.77 -3.81 -9.62
N GLN A 96 -28.47 -2.86 -10.51
CA GLN A 96 -27.89 -3.16 -11.83
C GLN A 96 -26.47 -3.72 -11.71
N LEU A 97 -25.66 -3.23 -10.76
CA LEU A 97 -24.34 -3.79 -10.45
C LEU A 97 -24.45 -5.22 -9.92
N ALA A 98 -25.36 -5.48 -8.99
CA ALA A 98 -25.63 -6.81 -8.44
C ALA A 98 -26.10 -7.78 -9.54
N HIS A 99 -26.98 -7.32 -10.43
CA HIS A 99 -27.44 -8.11 -11.58
C HIS A 99 -26.30 -8.41 -12.58
N SER A 100 -25.42 -7.45 -12.84
CA SER A 100 -24.21 -7.65 -13.66
C SER A 100 -23.28 -8.70 -13.04
N MET A 101 -23.07 -8.67 -11.71
CA MET A 101 -22.30 -9.70 -11.01
C MET A 101 -23.00 -11.06 -11.04
N ALA A 102 -24.31 -11.11 -10.83
CA ALA A 102 -25.09 -12.36 -10.90
C ALA A 102 -24.99 -13.04 -12.27
N LYS A 103 -24.95 -12.28 -13.37
CA LYS A 103 -24.72 -12.83 -14.72
C LYS A 103 -23.38 -13.53 -14.88
N ARG A 104 -22.35 -13.08 -14.14
CA ARG A 104 -21.04 -13.73 -14.06
C ARG A 104 -20.99 -14.89 -13.05
N GLY A 105 -22.14 -15.26 -12.48
CA GLY A 105 -22.26 -16.28 -11.44
C GLY A 105 -21.85 -15.81 -10.04
N GLY A 106 -21.75 -14.49 -9.83
CA GLY A 106 -21.45 -13.88 -8.54
C GLY A 106 -20.22 -12.98 -8.58
N TYR A 107 -19.63 -12.75 -7.40
CA TYR A 107 -18.46 -11.89 -7.24
C TYR A 107 -17.54 -12.41 -6.14
N ILE A 108 -16.23 -12.19 -6.31
CA ILE A 108 -15.20 -12.52 -5.32
C ILE A 108 -14.85 -11.25 -4.57
N LEU A 109 -15.10 -11.23 -3.27
CA LEU A 109 -14.88 -10.03 -2.46
C LEU A 109 -13.43 -9.97 -1.98
N HIS A 110 -12.64 -9.11 -2.64
CA HIS A 110 -11.31 -8.73 -2.18
C HIS A 110 -11.42 -7.58 -1.19
N VAL A 111 -10.77 -7.68 -0.02
CA VAL A 111 -10.78 -6.62 0.99
C VAL A 111 -9.38 -6.33 1.50
N ASP A 112 -9.09 -5.05 1.72
CA ASP A 112 -7.83 -4.59 2.28
C ASP A 112 -8.00 -3.17 2.84
N GLY A 113 -7.05 -2.74 3.67
CA GLY A 113 -6.98 -1.42 4.28
C GLY A 113 -5.70 -0.67 3.95
N THR A 114 -5.79 0.65 3.95
CA THR A 114 -4.59 1.48 4.01
C THR A 114 -4.65 2.61 5.03
N CYS A 115 -3.58 2.76 5.78
CA CYS A 115 -3.31 3.93 6.62
C CYS A 115 -1.89 4.51 6.36
N GLU A 116 -1.65 5.72 6.88
CA GLU A 116 -0.32 6.31 6.99
C GLU A 116 -0.24 7.17 8.27
N GLY A 117 0.74 6.90 9.13
CA GLY A 117 0.84 7.57 10.44
C GLY A 117 -0.38 7.28 11.32
N ASP A 118 -0.97 8.34 11.86
CA ASP A 118 -2.17 8.33 12.71
C ASP A 118 -3.48 8.58 11.94
N SER A 119 -3.47 8.39 10.62
CA SER A 119 -4.71 8.46 9.84
C SER A 119 -5.60 7.23 10.07
N PRO A 120 -6.93 7.38 9.98
CA PRO A 120 -7.81 6.22 10.00
C PRO A 120 -7.48 5.28 8.83
N ASN A 121 -7.76 4.00 9.01
CA ASN A 121 -7.61 3.01 7.97
C ASN A 121 -8.73 3.18 6.93
N LEU A 122 -8.36 3.48 5.69
CA LEU A 122 -9.29 3.47 4.57
C LEU A 122 -9.44 2.03 4.09
N PHE A 123 -10.50 1.38 4.54
CA PHE A 123 -10.83 -0.01 4.25
C PHE A 123 -11.75 -0.09 3.04
N CYS A 124 -11.49 -1.01 2.12
CA CYS A 124 -12.17 -1.08 0.83
C CYS A 124 -12.49 -2.53 0.46
N GLY A 125 -13.63 -2.72 -0.19
CA GLY A 125 -14.08 -3.98 -0.77
C GLY A 125 -14.26 -3.86 -2.27
N MET A 126 -13.76 -4.84 -3.02
CA MET A 126 -13.75 -4.87 -4.48
C MET A 126 -14.25 -6.22 -4.98
N ASP A 127 -15.02 -6.23 -6.07
CA ASP A 127 -15.25 -7.43 -6.86
C ASP A 127 -13.97 -7.76 -7.65
N GLY A 128 -13.32 -8.87 -7.32
CA GLY A 128 -12.09 -9.34 -7.96
C GLY A 128 -12.28 -9.81 -9.41
N ILE A 129 -13.50 -10.08 -9.86
CA ILE A 129 -13.77 -10.50 -11.24
C ILE A 129 -13.83 -9.29 -12.16
N SER A 130 -14.64 -8.28 -11.82
CA SER A 130 -14.76 -7.04 -12.61
C SER A 130 -13.74 -5.95 -12.25
N GLU A 131 -13.02 -6.13 -11.15
CA GLU A 131 -12.11 -5.16 -10.54
C GLU A 131 -12.79 -3.81 -10.22
N ILE A 132 -14.06 -3.88 -9.80
CA ILE A 132 -14.88 -2.72 -9.42
C ILE A 132 -14.95 -2.62 -7.90
N VAL A 133 -14.63 -1.45 -7.35
CA VAL A 133 -14.84 -1.14 -5.94
C VAL A 133 -16.34 -1.15 -5.63
N LEU A 134 -16.76 -1.98 -4.69
CA LEU A 134 -18.15 -2.11 -4.23
C LEU A 134 -18.46 -1.15 -3.07
N GLY A 135 -17.44 -0.83 -2.27
CA GLY A 135 -17.60 0.12 -1.18
C GLY A 135 -16.32 0.34 -0.39
N SER A 136 -16.31 1.42 0.37
CA SER A 136 -15.17 1.77 1.22
C SER A 136 -15.62 2.55 2.45
N VAL A 137 -14.85 2.43 3.53
CA VAL A 137 -15.13 3.03 4.83
C VAL A 137 -13.83 3.46 5.50
N LYS A 138 -13.88 4.52 6.29
CA LYS A 138 -12.77 4.88 7.19
C LYS A 138 -13.04 4.29 8.56
N ILE A 139 -12.16 3.41 9.04
CA ILE A 139 -12.22 2.81 10.37
C ILE A 139 -10.99 3.21 11.19
N PRO A 140 -11.13 3.55 12.48
CA PRO A 140 -9.99 3.92 13.32
C PRO A 140 -9.04 2.75 13.62
N SER A 141 -9.52 1.52 13.47
CA SER A 141 -8.79 0.29 13.73
C SER A 141 -9.47 -0.88 13.01
N GLU A 142 -8.72 -1.92 12.66
CA GLU A 142 -9.23 -3.17 12.08
C GLU A 142 -9.84 -4.11 13.14
N ARG A 143 -10.65 -3.55 14.05
CA ARG A 143 -11.40 -4.36 15.01
C ARG A 143 -12.65 -4.93 14.34
N LYS A 144 -12.96 -6.17 14.67
CA LYS A 144 -14.11 -6.92 14.14
C LYS A 144 -15.40 -6.10 14.17
N GLU A 145 -15.69 -5.44 15.29
CA GLU A 145 -16.94 -4.68 15.50
C GLU A 145 -17.11 -3.51 14.53
N LEU A 146 -16.00 -2.99 14.00
CA LEU A 146 -15.98 -1.90 13.04
C LEU A 146 -16.04 -2.39 11.59
N ILE A 147 -15.64 -3.64 11.33
CA ILE A 147 -15.65 -4.26 9.99
C ILE A 147 -17.01 -4.90 9.69
N ILE A 148 -17.67 -5.51 10.69
CA ILE A 148 -18.98 -6.15 10.53
C ILE A 148 -20.02 -5.25 9.84
N PRO A 149 -20.22 -3.98 10.23
CA PRO A 149 -21.21 -3.11 9.58
C PRO A 149 -20.91 -2.92 8.09
N PHE A 150 -19.64 -2.83 7.71
CA PHE A 150 -19.23 -2.71 6.32
C PHE A 150 -19.56 -3.99 5.53
N PHE A 151 -19.21 -5.17 6.06
CA PHE A 151 -19.54 -6.45 5.41
C PHE A 151 -21.05 -6.70 5.31
N ARG A 152 -21.82 -6.39 6.36
CA ARG A 152 -23.29 -6.48 6.31
C ARG A 152 -23.87 -5.52 5.27
N GLY A 153 -23.29 -4.33 5.11
CA GLY A 153 -23.62 -3.39 4.05
C GLY A 153 -23.40 -4.02 2.67
N ILE A 154 -22.19 -4.51 2.39
CA ILE A 154 -21.89 -5.19 1.12
C ILE A 154 -22.86 -6.36 0.86
N LYS A 155 -23.09 -7.21 1.86
CA LYS A 155 -24.00 -8.35 1.76
C LYS A 155 -25.44 -7.94 1.42
N LYS A 156 -25.92 -6.87 2.05
CA LYS A 156 -27.27 -6.35 1.82
C LYS A 156 -27.44 -5.81 0.40
N GLU A 157 -26.43 -5.10 -0.10
CA GLU A 157 -26.53 -4.36 -1.36
C GLU A 157 -26.21 -5.23 -2.58
N TYR A 158 -25.35 -6.24 -2.45
CA TYR A 158 -24.84 -7.04 -3.58
C TYR A 158 -25.08 -8.55 -3.44
N GLY A 159 -25.64 -9.01 -2.32
CA GLY A 159 -25.81 -10.43 -2.03
C GLY A 159 -24.59 -11.06 -1.35
N THR A 160 -24.57 -12.39 -1.26
CA THR A 160 -23.44 -13.11 -0.65
C THR A 160 -22.36 -13.33 -1.70
N PRO A 161 -21.08 -12.98 -1.43
CA PRO A 161 -19.99 -13.27 -2.35
C PRO A 161 -19.77 -14.78 -2.46
N ILE A 162 -19.26 -15.23 -3.60
CA ILE A 162 -18.93 -16.66 -3.80
C ILE A 162 -17.63 -17.04 -3.07
N ALA A 163 -16.75 -16.06 -2.86
CA ALA A 163 -15.53 -16.20 -2.08
C ALA A 163 -15.02 -14.86 -1.55
N LEU A 164 -14.17 -14.91 -0.53
CA LEU A 164 -13.39 -13.77 -0.06
C LEU A 164 -11.89 -13.98 -0.26
N VAL A 165 -11.17 -12.89 -0.53
CA VAL A 165 -9.70 -12.86 -0.52
C VAL A 165 -9.24 -11.69 0.33
N HIS A 166 -8.43 -11.97 1.35
CA HIS A 166 -7.94 -10.94 2.26
C HIS A 166 -6.56 -11.27 2.87
N ASP A 167 -5.98 -10.37 3.67
CA ASP A 167 -4.76 -10.65 4.43
C ASP A 167 -5.09 -11.45 5.72
N MET A 168 -4.18 -11.59 6.68
CA MET A 168 -4.48 -12.36 7.91
C MET A 168 -4.90 -11.46 9.09
N GLY A 169 -5.46 -10.27 8.82
CA GLY A 169 -5.93 -9.36 9.86
C GLY A 169 -6.95 -10.04 10.79
N VAL A 170 -6.64 -10.13 12.09
CA VAL A 170 -7.46 -10.87 13.07
C VAL A 170 -8.91 -10.39 13.09
N GLY A 171 -9.13 -9.08 13.01
CA GLY A 171 -10.49 -8.52 12.97
C GLY A 171 -11.21 -8.76 11.64
N ILE A 172 -10.47 -8.91 10.53
CA ILE A 172 -11.04 -9.28 9.23
C ILE A 172 -11.51 -10.73 9.30
N VAL A 173 -10.63 -11.67 9.66
CA VAL A 173 -10.95 -13.10 9.80
C VAL A 173 -12.20 -13.30 10.67
N ALA A 174 -12.24 -12.69 11.85
CA ALA A 174 -13.34 -12.85 12.79
C ALA A 174 -14.65 -12.15 12.33
N ALA A 175 -14.57 -11.14 11.47
CA ALA A 175 -15.74 -10.51 10.85
C ALA A 175 -16.27 -11.33 9.65
N VAL A 176 -15.38 -11.98 8.89
CA VAL A 176 -15.76 -12.90 7.80
C VAL A 176 -16.53 -14.09 8.36
N GLU A 177 -15.99 -14.74 9.39
CA GLU A 177 -16.64 -15.88 10.05
C GLU A 177 -18.06 -15.55 10.56
N GLU A 178 -18.29 -14.31 11.02
CA GLU A 178 -19.60 -13.88 11.50
C GLU A 178 -20.58 -13.51 10.39
N VAL A 179 -20.14 -12.77 9.37
CA VAL A 179 -21.05 -12.20 8.37
C VAL A 179 -21.28 -13.15 7.18
N PHE A 180 -20.28 -13.96 6.87
CA PHE A 180 -20.27 -14.89 5.75
C PHE A 180 -19.86 -16.31 6.21
N PRO A 181 -20.64 -16.96 7.09
CA PRO A 181 -20.32 -18.31 7.50
C PRO A 181 -20.39 -19.28 6.31
N GLY A 182 -19.40 -20.17 6.18
CA GLY A 182 -19.40 -21.28 5.23
C GLY A 182 -19.06 -20.93 3.78
N ILE A 183 -18.68 -19.69 3.48
CA ILE A 183 -18.18 -19.34 2.14
C ILE A 183 -16.70 -19.70 2.00
N ALA A 184 -16.24 -19.82 0.76
CA ALA A 184 -14.83 -20.03 0.49
C ALA A 184 -14.02 -18.78 0.88
N ASP A 185 -13.03 -18.97 1.73
CA ASP A 185 -12.29 -17.88 2.39
C ASP A 185 -10.78 -18.09 2.20
N PHE A 186 -10.17 -17.20 1.42
CA PHE A 186 -8.79 -17.30 0.96
C PHE A 186 -7.93 -16.21 1.59
N ILE A 187 -6.73 -16.60 2.03
CA ILE A 187 -5.74 -15.65 2.52
C ILE A 187 -4.67 -15.35 1.47
N CYS A 188 -4.13 -14.15 1.50
CA CYS A 188 -2.99 -13.76 0.67
C CYS A 188 -1.74 -14.56 1.07
N HIS A 189 -1.29 -15.46 0.18
CA HIS A 189 -0.10 -16.29 0.41
C HIS A 189 1.18 -15.46 0.53
N PHE A 190 1.26 -14.30 -0.14
CA PHE A 190 2.40 -13.39 -0.01
C PHE A 190 2.49 -12.82 1.41
N HIS A 191 1.35 -12.40 1.97
CA HIS A 191 1.28 -11.96 3.36
C HIS A 191 1.58 -13.08 4.34
N PHE A 192 1.06 -14.29 4.09
CA PHE A 192 1.37 -15.49 4.87
C PHE A 192 2.88 -15.73 4.97
N LEU A 193 3.56 -15.81 3.82
CA LEU A 193 5.02 -15.96 3.78
C LEU A 193 5.75 -14.81 4.47
N ARG A 194 5.29 -13.57 4.29
CA ARG A 194 5.91 -12.41 4.93
C ARG A 194 5.87 -12.51 6.45
N ASP A 195 4.75 -12.95 7.02
CA ASP A 195 4.59 -13.05 8.47
C ASP A 195 5.35 -14.25 9.03
N VAL A 196 5.28 -15.42 8.36
CA VAL A 196 6.11 -16.60 8.72
C VAL A 196 7.60 -16.27 8.68
N GLY A 197 8.08 -15.59 7.63
CA GLY A 197 9.49 -15.23 7.51
C GLY A 197 9.93 -14.16 8.51
N LYS A 198 9.03 -13.26 8.94
CA LYS A 198 9.31 -12.33 10.05
C LYS A 198 9.46 -13.09 11.36
N ASP A 199 8.50 -13.95 11.70
CA ASP A 199 8.55 -14.75 12.92
C ASP A 199 9.82 -15.60 13.01
N LEU A 200 10.33 -16.03 11.85
CA LEU A 200 11.52 -16.87 11.78
C LEU A 200 12.84 -16.08 11.77
N LEU A 201 12.93 -15.00 11.00
CA LEU A 201 14.21 -14.35 10.64
C LEU A 201 14.43 -12.98 11.29
N LEU A 202 13.39 -12.34 11.85
CA LEU A 202 13.46 -10.92 12.22
C LEU A 202 14.47 -10.64 13.32
N ASP A 203 14.53 -11.47 14.36
CA ASP A 203 15.41 -11.24 15.51
C ASP A 203 16.89 -11.30 15.09
N ASP A 204 17.28 -12.35 14.38
CA ASP A 204 18.64 -12.51 13.85
C ASP A 204 18.98 -11.36 12.87
N TYR A 205 18.04 -11.00 11.98
CA TYR A 205 18.23 -9.94 11.00
C TYR A 205 18.41 -8.56 11.65
N GLN A 206 17.59 -8.23 12.66
CA GLN A 206 17.74 -7.00 13.43
C GLN A 206 19.06 -6.99 14.20
N ASN A 207 19.49 -8.13 14.74
CA ASN A 207 20.76 -8.20 15.43
C ASN A 207 21.94 -7.98 14.47
N ILE A 208 21.93 -8.58 13.28
CA ILE A 208 22.94 -8.33 12.25
C ILE A 208 23.03 -6.83 11.93
N ILE A 209 21.89 -6.16 11.73
CA ILE A 209 21.84 -4.72 11.49
C ILE A 209 22.44 -3.93 12.67
N LYS A 210 22.07 -4.30 13.89
CA LYS A 210 22.54 -3.66 15.13
C LYS A 210 24.06 -3.80 15.29
N GLN A 211 24.60 -5.00 15.13
CA GLN A 211 26.05 -5.23 15.29
C GLN A 211 26.85 -4.57 14.17
N LEU A 212 26.40 -4.64 12.91
CA LEU A 212 27.05 -3.91 11.80
C LEU A 212 27.08 -2.38 12.02
N ARG A 213 26.03 -1.83 12.67
CA ARG A 213 25.99 -0.41 13.06
C ARG A 213 26.92 -0.10 14.23
N LYS A 214 26.95 -0.96 15.25
CA LYS A 214 27.84 -0.85 16.43
C LYS A 214 29.31 -0.77 16.01
N HIS A 215 29.72 -1.64 15.09
CA HIS A 215 31.07 -1.65 14.50
C HIS A 215 31.33 -0.53 13.50
N LYS A 216 30.31 0.26 13.15
CA LYS A 216 30.41 1.32 12.12
C LYS A 216 30.96 0.82 10.79
N MET A 217 30.81 -0.47 10.48
CA MET A 217 31.47 -1.15 9.36
C MET A 217 31.22 -0.43 8.03
N ARG A 218 29.97 -0.07 7.76
CA ARG A 218 29.59 0.66 6.55
C ARG A 218 30.24 2.05 6.47
N ALA A 219 30.39 2.76 7.59
CA ALA A 219 31.02 4.08 7.60
C ALA A 219 32.53 3.98 7.33
N LEU A 220 33.19 3.00 7.96
CA LEU A 220 34.62 2.73 7.79
C LEU A 220 34.96 2.34 6.36
N LEU A 221 34.21 1.41 5.75
CA LEU A 221 34.41 1.04 4.35
C LEU A 221 34.14 2.20 3.38
N ARG A 222 33.11 3.02 3.62
CA ARG A 222 32.87 4.23 2.80
C ARG A 222 33.98 5.25 2.91
N GLN A 223 34.55 5.44 4.10
CA GLN A 223 35.71 6.31 4.27
C GLN A 223 36.91 5.75 3.51
N LYS A 224 37.12 4.43 3.59
CA LYS A 224 38.20 3.74 2.89
C LYS A 224 38.08 3.82 1.37
N ALA A 225 36.89 3.55 0.82
CA ALA A 225 36.61 3.68 -0.61
C ALA A 225 36.84 5.11 -1.12
N ARG A 226 36.39 6.13 -0.37
CA ARG A 226 36.64 7.54 -0.72
C ARG A 226 38.12 7.89 -0.73
N TYR A 227 38.87 7.41 0.26
CA TYR A 227 40.32 7.60 0.30
C TYR A 227 41.02 6.92 -0.88
N LEU A 228 40.66 5.67 -1.17
CA LEU A 228 41.25 4.91 -2.28
C LEU A 228 40.93 5.55 -3.62
N GLY A 229 39.67 5.94 -3.88
CA GLY A 229 39.28 6.61 -5.13
C GLY A 229 40.01 7.94 -5.35
N ARG A 230 40.24 8.74 -4.29
CA ARG A 230 41.05 9.96 -4.39
C ARG A 230 42.53 9.66 -4.67
N LYS A 231 43.06 8.60 -4.08
CA LYS A 231 44.47 8.22 -4.21
C LYS A 231 44.78 7.62 -5.59
N THR A 232 43.86 6.86 -6.15
CA THR A 232 44.04 6.20 -7.45
C THR A 232 43.59 7.05 -8.64
N GLY A 233 42.83 8.11 -8.41
CA GLY A 233 42.30 8.96 -9.50
C GLY A 233 41.21 8.29 -10.34
N LEU A 234 40.92 7.01 -10.09
CA LEU A 234 39.99 6.17 -10.88
C LEU A 234 40.33 6.21 -12.38
N ASP A 235 41.61 6.02 -12.70
CA ASP A 235 42.09 5.99 -14.07
C ASP A 235 41.31 4.96 -14.90
N THR A 236 40.62 5.44 -15.93
CA THR A 236 39.71 4.64 -16.74
C THR A 236 40.47 3.61 -17.57
N ASP A 237 41.71 3.91 -17.96
CA ASP A 237 42.54 3.00 -18.74
C ASP A 237 43.06 1.85 -17.85
N VAL A 238 43.34 2.12 -16.57
CA VAL A 238 43.70 1.10 -15.57
C VAL A 238 42.50 0.19 -15.26
N ILE A 239 41.30 0.75 -15.12
CA ILE A 239 40.07 -0.02 -14.89
C ILE A 239 39.74 -0.88 -16.12
N ALA A 240 39.86 -0.32 -17.32
CA ALA A 240 39.66 -1.05 -18.57
C ALA A 240 40.69 -2.17 -18.74
N GLY A 241 41.97 -1.90 -18.45
CA GLY A 241 43.03 -2.91 -18.43
C GLY A 241 42.76 -4.02 -17.42
N PHE A 242 42.24 -3.68 -16.23
CA PHE A 242 41.85 -4.66 -15.22
C PHE A 242 40.68 -5.54 -15.68
N LYS A 243 39.65 -4.94 -16.30
CA LYS A 243 38.52 -5.66 -16.88
C LYS A 243 38.99 -6.67 -17.94
N THR A 244 39.83 -6.25 -18.88
CA THR A 244 40.39 -7.13 -19.92
C THR A 244 41.25 -8.24 -19.32
N SER A 245 42.00 -7.96 -18.25
CA SER A 245 42.80 -8.97 -17.54
C SER A 245 41.92 -10.00 -16.81
N MET A 246 40.79 -9.56 -16.24
CA MET A 246 39.81 -10.47 -15.63
C MET A 246 39.11 -11.37 -16.67
N GLU A 247 38.82 -10.85 -17.87
CA GLU A 247 38.17 -11.60 -18.95
C GLU A 247 39.13 -12.63 -19.60
N ASN A 248 40.42 -12.30 -19.71
CA ASN A 248 41.40 -13.11 -20.44
C ASN A 248 42.34 -13.95 -19.54
N GLY A 249 42.34 -13.74 -18.22
CA GLY A 249 43.16 -14.48 -17.26
C GLY A 249 44.65 -14.13 -17.26
N GLU A 250 45.08 -13.10 -17.99
CA GLU A 250 46.48 -12.67 -18.10
C GLU A 250 46.70 -11.30 -17.43
N ILE A 251 47.68 -11.22 -16.51
CA ILE A 251 48.02 -9.99 -15.78
C ILE A 251 49.21 -9.30 -16.46
N LYS A 252 49.03 -8.07 -16.93
CA LYS A 252 50.15 -7.23 -17.38
C LYS A 252 50.94 -6.70 -16.17
N ILE A 253 52.27 -6.89 -16.17
CA ILE A 253 53.19 -6.63 -15.05
C ILE A 253 53.19 -5.17 -14.59
N ASP A 254 52.97 -4.20 -15.49
CA ASP A 254 52.98 -2.77 -15.16
C ASP A 254 51.82 -2.32 -14.24
N PHE A 255 50.78 -3.14 -14.08
CA PHE A 255 49.59 -2.80 -13.28
C PHE A 255 49.68 -3.24 -11.81
N LEU A 256 50.63 -4.12 -11.46
CA LEU A 256 50.73 -4.74 -10.13
C LEU A 256 50.84 -3.71 -8.99
N LYS A 257 51.55 -2.60 -9.20
CA LYS A 257 51.79 -1.57 -8.17
C LYS A 257 50.55 -0.79 -7.74
N GLN A 258 49.55 -0.66 -8.62
CA GLN A 258 48.29 0.04 -8.32
C GLN A 258 47.10 -0.89 -8.19
N MET A 259 47.29 -2.18 -8.49
CA MET A 259 46.27 -3.22 -8.46
C MET A 259 45.61 -3.33 -7.09
N SER A 260 46.39 -3.27 -6.01
CA SER A 260 45.85 -3.43 -4.65
C SER A 260 44.84 -2.35 -4.27
N ALA A 261 45.09 -1.10 -4.65
CA ALA A 261 44.20 0.01 -4.34
C ALA A 261 42.90 -0.05 -5.16
N HIS A 262 43.00 -0.36 -6.46
CA HIS A 262 41.84 -0.49 -7.35
C HIS A 262 40.99 -1.73 -7.00
N ALA A 263 41.62 -2.89 -6.81
CA ALA A 263 40.92 -4.11 -6.41
C ALA A 263 40.24 -3.95 -5.04
N THR A 264 40.93 -3.37 -4.05
CA THR A 264 40.31 -3.05 -2.76
C THR A 264 39.10 -2.12 -2.92
N TYR A 265 39.22 -1.09 -3.76
CA TYR A 265 38.11 -0.18 -4.06
C TYR A 265 36.91 -0.93 -4.65
N MET A 266 37.15 -1.78 -5.67
CA MET A 266 36.11 -2.60 -6.30
C MET A 266 35.47 -3.59 -5.33
N LEU A 267 36.25 -4.28 -4.50
CA LEU A 267 35.73 -5.20 -3.47
C LEU A 267 34.83 -4.49 -2.46
N ILE A 268 35.20 -3.28 -2.01
CA ILE A 268 34.35 -2.48 -1.12
C ILE A 268 33.03 -2.15 -1.81
N HIS A 269 33.07 -1.68 -3.07
CA HIS A 269 31.87 -1.36 -3.82
C HIS A 269 31.00 -2.60 -4.07
N TRP A 270 31.61 -3.75 -4.35
CA TRP A 270 30.92 -5.03 -4.48
C TRP A 270 30.21 -5.43 -3.17
N ALA A 271 30.79 -5.24 -1.99
CA ALA A 271 30.06 -5.44 -0.73
C ALA A 271 28.80 -4.55 -0.66
N PHE A 272 28.93 -3.28 -1.05
CA PHE A 272 27.81 -2.33 -1.05
C PHE A 272 26.73 -2.62 -2.09
N GLU A 273 27.04 -3.38 -3.15
CA GLU A 273 26.08 -3.89 -4.13
C GLU A 273 25.23 -5.06 -3.61
N SER A 274 25.29 -5.40 -2.32
CA SER A 274 24.39 -6.39 -1.69
C SER A 274 22.89 -6.19 -1.98
N PRO A 275 22.34 -4.96 -2.12
CA PRO A 275 20.93 -4.79 -2.51
C PRO A 275 20.63 -5.18 -3.97
N SER A 276 21.62 -5.36 -4.84
CA SER A 276 21.39 -5.80 -6.24
C SER A 276 20.80 -7.21 -6.34
N GLU A 277 20.97 -8.02 -5.29
CA GLU A 277 20.33 -9.33 -5.15
C GLU A 277 18.88 -9.23 -4.67
N SER A 278 18.46 -8.07 -4.17
CA SER A 278 17.08 -7.84 -3.79
C SER A 278 16.20 -7.75 -5.03
N ARG A 279 15.07 -8.43 -5.02
CA ARG A 279 14.13 -8.50 -6.16
C ARG A 279 12.91 -7.61 -5.97
N GLY A 280 12.93 -6.73 -4.96
CA GLY A 280 11.87 -5.77 -4.69
C GLY A 280 10.71 -6.36 -3.90
N TYR A 281 10.93 -7.48 -3.21
CA TYR A 281 9.96 -8.11 -2.30
C TYR A 281 10.06 -7.52 -0.88
N GLY A 282 11.22 -7.00 -0.50
CA GLY A 282 11.52 -6.54 0.86
C GLY A 282 11.72 -7.69 1.84
N PHE A 283 12.02 -7.37 3.10
CA PHE A 283 12.18 -8.36 4.15
C PHE A 283 10.83 -9.04 4.46
N PRO A 284 10.75 -10.37 4.64
CA PRO A 284 11.84 -11.34 4.85
C PRO A 284 12.45 -11.97 3.60
N PHE A 285 11.91 -11.70 2.42
CA PHE A 285 12.36 -12.29 1.15
C PHE A 285 13.73 -11.75 0.71
N ASP A 286 13.87 -10.43 0.76
CA ASP A 286 15.12 -9.72 0.49
C ASP A 286 15.87 -9.49 1.80
N ARG A 287 17.14 -9.91 1.86
CA ARG A 287 17.97 -9.91 3.09
C ARG A 287 19.30 -9.16 2.91
N PRO A 288 19.31 -7.92 2.37
CA PRO A 288 20.53 -7.23 1.92
C PRO A 288 21.58 -6.99 3.03
N HIS A 289 21.18 -6.92 4.31
CA HIS A 289 22.14 -6.76 5.40
C HIS A 289 22.89 -8.03 5.76
N HIS A 290 22.23 -9.19 5.65
CA HIS A 290 22.87 -10.49 5.80
C HIS A 290 23.75 -10.79 4.58
N GLU A 291 23.27 -10.48 3.38
CA GLU A 291 24.07 -10.56 2.16
C GLU A 291 25.32 -9.66 2.21
N PHE A 292 25.19 -8.43 2.73
CA PHE A 292 26.35 -7.56 2.99
C PHE A 292 27.38 -8.25 3.88
N TYR A 293 26.95 -8.89 4.97
CA TYR A 293 27.85 -9.62 5.88
C TYR A 293 28.48 -10.86 5.21
N ARG A 294 27.73 -11.60 4.38
CA ARG A 294 28.25 -12.72 3.59
C ARG A 294 29.37 -12.27 2.64
N ARG A 295 29.17 -11.17 1.91
CA ARG A 295 30.22 -10.59 1.05
C ARG A 295 31.45 -10.14 1.83
N LEU A 296 31.29 -9.65 3.07
CA LEU A 296 32.47 -9.34 3.91
C LEU A 296 33.29 -10.59 4.23
N LYS A 297 32.64 -11.73 4.53
CA LYS A 297 33.34 -13.02 4.72
C LYS A 297 34.11 -13.43 3.46
N GLU A 298 33.49 -13.31 2.29
CA GLU A 298 34.13 -13.63 1.00
C GLU A 298 35.32 -12.71 0.71
N ILE A 299 35.18 -11.41 0.93
CA ILE A 299 36.29 -10.45 0.81
C ILE A 299 37.41 -10.82 1.77
N HIS A 300 37.11 -11.10 3.04
CA HIS A 300 38.13 -11.45 4.03
C HIS A 300 38.90 -12.71 3.63
N HIS A 301 38.19 -13.75 3.17
CA HIS A 301 38.80 -14.99 2.69
C HIS A 301 39.69 -14.76 1.46
N LEU A 302 39.18 -14.01 0.48
CA LEU A 302 39.92 -13.64 -0.73
C LEU A 302 41.19 -12.85 -0.38
N LEU A 303 41.08 -11.83 0.49
CA LEU A 303 42.21 -11.03 0.92
C LEU A 303 43.26 -11.85 1.68
N ARG A 304 42.83 -12.86 2.46
CA ARG A 304 43.76 -13.79 3.10
C ARG A 304 44.55 -14.58 2.06
N ILE A 305 43.87 -15.18 1.07
CA ILE A 305 44.52 -15.93 -0.02
C ILE A 305 45.49 -15.03 -0.79
N ILE A 306 45.06 -13.82 -1.18
CA ILE A 306 45.92 -12.87 -1.91
C ILE A 306 47.17 -12.54 -1.09
N LEU A 307 47.03 -12.27 0.21
CA LEU A 307 48.15 -11.94 1.09
C LEU A 307 49.08 -13.13 1.35
N ASP A 308 48.56 -14.36 1.29
CA ASP A 308 49.36 -15.60 1.43
C ASP A 308 50.14 -15.91 0.13
N ILE A 309 49.56 -15.65 -1.05
CA ILE A 309 50.21 -15.82 -2.36
C ILE A 309 51.28 -14.75 -2.60
N ASP A 310 50.99 -13.50 -2.23
CA ASP A 310 51.75 -12.32 -2.66
C ASP A 310 52.86 -11.90 -1.67
N LEU A 311 53.47 -12.88 -1.00
CA LEU A 311 54.62 -12.68 -0.10
C LEU A 311 55.93 -12.33 -0.83
N HIS A 312 55.90 -12.07 -2.14
CA HIS A 312 57.04 -11.61 -2.93
C HIS A 312 57.09 -10.08 -3.16
N GLY A 313 56.10 -9.30 -2.68
CA GLY A 313 56.05 -7.83 -2.78
C GLY A 313 56.36 -7.07 -1.48
N LYS A 314 56.71 -5.77 -1.56
CA LYS A 314 56.95 -4.93 -0.36
C LYS A 314 55.63 -4.73 0.41
N LYS A 315 55.63 -4.87 1.75
CA LYS A 315 54.46 -4.59 2.65
C LYS A 315 53.72 -3.27 2.36
N SER A 316 54.41 -2.27 1.80
CA SER A 316 53.83 -0.98 1.41
C SER A 316 52.82 -1.07 0.25
N GLU A 317 53.00 -2.01 -0.67
CA GLU A 317 52.19 -2.17 -1.89
C GLU A 317 50.85 -2.87 -1.58
N ASN A 318 50.84 -3.78 -0.60
CA ASN A 318 49.65 -4.51 -0.14
C ASN A 318 48.90 -3.85 1.03
N ARG A 319 49.28 -2.61 1.39
CA ARG A 319 48.66 -1.85 2.49
C ARG A 319 47.13 -1.70 2.36
N PRO A 320 46.53 -1.43 1.17
CA PRO A 320 45.08 -1.37 1.02
C PRO A 320 44.38 -2.67 1.43
N TYR A 321 44.91 -3.82 1.01
CA TYR A 321 44.39 -5.15 1.36
C TYR A 321 44.47 -5.43 2.85
N ILE A 322 45.64 -5.20 3.46
CA ILE A 322 45.84 -5.42 4.91
C ILE A 322 44.85 -4.60 5.73
N GLN A 323 44.69 -3.32 5.39
CA GLN A 323 43.81 -2.42 6.14
C GLN A 323 42.33 -2.82 6.03
N VAL A 324 41.86 -3.25 4.84
CA VAL A 324 40.48 -3.72 4.69
C VAL A 324 40.28 -5.09 5.34
N LYS A 325 41.24 -6.01 5.21
CA LYS A 325 41.20 -7.29 5.92
C LYS A 325 41.02 -7.07 7.42
N GLN A 326 41.88 -6.27 8.04
CA GLN A 326 41.81 -5.98 9.49
C GLN A 326 40.47 -5.37 9.91
N LEU A 327 39.97 -4.39 9.14
CA LEU A 327 38.67 -3.77 9.41
C LEU A 327 37.52 -4.78 9.35
N ILE A 328 37.59 -5.75 8.43
CA ILE A 328 36.57 -6.80 8.30
C ILE A 328 36.73 -7.84 9.41
N GLU A 329 37.98 -8.23 9.73
CA GLU A 329 38.33 -9.20 10.77
C GLU A 329 37.73 -8.83 12.13
N GLU A 330 37.82 -7.55 12.52
CA GLU A 330 37.18 -7.02 13.75
C GLU A 330 35.66 -7.31 13.83
N VAL A 331 34.97 -7.32 12.68
CA VAL A 331 33.53 -7.59 12.60
C VAL A 331 33.24 -9.08 12.49
N LEU A 332 34.12 -9.85 11.86
CA LEU A 332 33.97 -11.31 11.74
C LEU A 332 34.27 -12.03 13.06
N ASP A 333 35.12 -11.46 13.91
CA ASP A 333 35.45 -11.96 15.25
C ASP A 333 34.33 -11.72 16.29
N ASP A 334 33.32 -10.92 15.95
CA ASP A 334 32.13 -10.74 16.78
C ASP A 334 31.28 -12.02 16.77
N LYS A 335 31.41 -12.80 17.85
CA LYS A 335 30.69 -14.08 18.02
C LYS A 335 29.17 -13.93 17.93
N GLU A 336 28.61 -12.86 18.50
CA GLU A 336 27.17 -12.62 18.51
C GLU A 336 26.64 -12.40 17.08
N LEU A 337 27.38 -11.62 16.28
CA LEU A 337 27.08 -11.40 14.87
C LEU A 337 27.27 -12.68 14.04
N ALA A 338 28.34 -13.43 14.28
CA ALA A 338 28.63 -14.67 13.56
C ALA A 338 27.54 -15.73 13.81
N GLU A 339 27.11 -15.90 15.06
CA GLU A 339 26.02 -16.79 15.46
C GLU A 339 24.68 -16.37 14.82
N SER A 340 24.34 -15.08 14.90
CA SER A 340 23.10 -14.55 14.29
C SER A 340 23.07 -14.76 12.78
N ALA A 341 24.21 -14.54 12.10
CA ALA A 341 24.31 -14.75 10.66
C ALA A 341 24.24 -16.23 10.25
N ALA A 342 24.81 -17.14 11.05
CA ALA A 342 24.71 -18.58 10.81
C ALA A 342 23.27 -19.07 11.04
N ASN A 343 22.65 -18.68 12.16
CA ASN A 343 21.26 -19.01 12.45
C ASN A 343 20.32 -18.48 11.35
N MET A 344 20.53 -17.23 10.91
CA MET A 344 19.75 -16.63 9.85
C MET A 344 19.92 -17.39 8.52
N GLU A 345 21.14 -17.81 8.16
CA GLU A 345 21.42 -18.59 6.95
C GLU A 345 20.65 -19.92 6.95
N ASP A 346 20.69 -20.65 8.06
CA ASP A 346 20.03 -21.96 8.15
C ASP A 346 18.51 -21.83 8.14
N LYS A 347 17.97 -20.85 8.87
CA LYS A 347 16.54 -20.54 8.85
C LYS A 347 16.07 -20.00 7.51
N ALA A 348 16.90 -19.21 6.82
CA ALA A 348 16.63 -18.65 5.50
C ALA A 348 16.40 -19.76 4.46
N LYS A 349 17.22 -20.83 4.49
CA LYS A 349 17.04 -22.00 3.60
C LYS A 349 15.68 -22.66 3.79
N VAL A 350 15.26 -22.86 5.05
CA VAL A 350 13.94 -23.44 5.35
C VAL A 350 12.80 -22.53 4.92
N PHE A 351 12.95 -21.22 5.11
CA PHE A 351 11.98 -20.25 4.59
C PHE A 351 11.88 -20.27 3.06
N ASP A 352 13.02 -20.33 2.37
CA ASP A 352 13.05 -20.36 0.91
C ASP A 352 12.49 -21.68 0.35
N GLN A 353 12.66 -22.82 1.05
CA GLN A 353 11.98 -24.07 0.71
C GLN A 353 10.45 -23.96 0.80
N LEU A 354 9.93 -23.29 1.83
CA LEU A 354 8.48 -23.04 1.94
C LEU A 354 7.98 -22.12 0.81
N ARG A 355 8.76 -21.09 0.49
CA ARG A 355 8.51 -20.16 -0.63
C ARG A 355 8.48 -20.89 -1.98
N GLU A 356 9.40 -21.83 -2.20
CA GLU A 356 9.44 -22.72 -3.36
C GLU A 356 8.24 -23.67 -3.41
N ALA A 357 7.90 -24.30 -2.28
CA ALA A 357 6.74 -25.19 -2.18
C ALA A 357 5.43 -24.46 -2.49
N LEU A 358 5.26 -23.25 -1.94
CA LEU A 358 4.15 -22.36 -2.25
C LEU A 358 4.24 -21.72 -3.63
N ARG A 359 5.39 -21.78 -4.32
CA ARG A 359 5.61 -21.11 -5.62
C ARG A 359 5.19 -19.63 -5.62
N ILE A 360 5.54 -18.90 -4.56
CA ILE A 360 5.28 -17.47 -4.47
C ILE A 360 6.56 -16.73 -4.15
N ALA A 361 6.73 -15.58 -4.78
CA ALA A 361 7.85 -14.70 -4.57
C ALA A 361 9.20 -15.34 -4.87
N LEU A 362 9.36 -16.42 -5.66
CA LEU A 362 10.58 -17.25 -5.84
C LEU A 362 11.92 -16.49 -5.91
N SER A 363 13.04 -17.13 -5.51
CA SER A 363 14.40 -16.52 -5.44
C SER A 363 14.86 -15.89 -6.75
N GLU A 364 14.58 -16.57 -7.85
CA GLU A 364 14.85 -16.16 -9.22
C GLU A 364 13.81 -15.18 -9.79
N GLY A 365 12.67 -15.03 -9.11
CA GLY A 365 11.57 -14.16 -9.51
C GLY A 365 11.97 -12.68 -9.49
N LYS A 366 11.39 -11.90 -10.41
CA LYS A 366 11.67 -10.45 -10.56
C LYS A 366 10.42 -9.58 -10.40
N ASN A 367 9.34 -10.16 -9.88
CA ASN A 367 8.03 -9.51 -9.84
C ASN A 367 7.85 -8.61 -8.60
N GLY A 368 8.73 -8.73 -7.60
CA GLY A 368 8.68 -7.94 -6.37
C GLY A 368 7.30 -8.02 -5.70
N LEU A 369 6.84 -6.91 -5.13
CA LEU A 369 5.49 -6.81 -4.54
C LEU A 369 4.32 -7.04 -5.52
N ASN A 370 4.57 -7.27 -6.81
CA ASN A 370 3.55 -7.60 -7.79
C ASN A 370 3.51 -9.10 -8.12
N ASP A 371 4.20 -9.97 -7.38
CA ASP A 371 4.16 -11.40 -7.65
C ASP A 371 2.83 -12.02 -7.24
N ASN A 372 2.08 -12.54 -8.22
CA ASN A 372 0.79 -13.20 -8.02
C ASN A 372 0.91 -14.69 -7.66
N GLY A 373 2.13 -15.21 -7.63
CA GLY A 373 2.41 -16.64 -7.61
C GLY A 373 2.38 -17.26 -9.00
N ASP A 374 2.95 -18.44 -9.08
CA ASP A 374 2.90 -19.29 -10.28
C ASP A 374 1.47 -19.78 -10.55
N GLU A 375 1.14 -19.99 -11.83
CA GLU A 375 -0.18 -20.44 -12.32
C GLU A 375 -0.39 -21.96 -12.16
N SER A 376 0.49 -22.63 -11.40
CA SER A 376 0.35 -24.05 -11.09
C SER A 376 -0.95 -24.35 -10.36
N ASP A 377 -1.50 -25.53 -10.64
CA ASP A 377 -2.68 -26.04 -9.96
C ASP A 377 -2.50 -26.08 -8.43
N ILE A 378 -3.54 -25.63 -7.71
CA ILE A 378 -3.48 -25.47 -6.25
C ILE A 378 -3.26 -26.79 -5.52
N LYS A 379 -3.76 -27.92 -6.05
CA LYS A 379 -3.54 -29.25 -5.43
C LYS A 379 -2.10 -29.70 -5.58
N SER A 380 -1.45 -29.36 -6.69
CA SER A 380 -0.01 -29.60 -6.88
C SER A 380 0.83 -28.82 -5.86
N ILE A 381 0.44 -27.57 -5.60
CA ILE A 381 1.08 -26.73 -4.58
C ILE A 381 0.81 -27.30 -3.18
N GLU A 382 -0.43 -27.66 -2.86
CA GLU A 382 -0.79 -28.29 -1.58
C GLU A 382 0.03 -29.56 -1.33
N LYS A 383 0.19 -30.41 -2.35
CA LYS A 383 1.03 -31.61 -2.26
C LYS A 383 2.47 -31.27 -1.89
N LYS A 384 3.08 -30.29 -2.57
CA LYS A 384 4.46 -29.86 -2.26
C LYS A 384 4.59 -29.29 -0.85
N VAL A 385 3.60 -28.53 -0.39
CA VAL A 385 3.60 -27.98 0.98
C VAL A 385 3.36 -29.09 2.01
N THR A 386 2.59 -30.12 1.67
CA THR A 386 2.43 -31.33 2.49
C THR A 386 3.76 -32.05 2.66
N GLU A 387 4.47 -32.30 1.56
CA GLU A 387 5.82 -32.91 1.58
C GLU A 387 6.80 -32.08 2.42
N PHE A 388 6.77 -30.74 2.28
CA PHE A 388 7.58 -29.83 3.10
C PHE A 388 7.23 -29.91 4.59
N ARG A 389 5.94 -29.95 4.93
CA ARG A 389 5.47 -30.07 6.31
C ARG A 389 5.85 -31.41 6.93
N GLU A 390 5.68 -32.51 6.19
CA GLU A 390 6.11 -33.86 6.59
C GLU A 390 7.61 -33.91 6.83
N TRP A 391 8.38 -33.30 5.92
CA TRP A 391 9.81 -33.11 6.11
C TRP A 391 10.09 -32.36 7.41
N LEU A 392 9.45 -31.22 7.70
CA LEU A 392 9.66 -30.49 8.96
C LEU A 392 9.46 -31.36 10.22
N VAL A 393 8.38 -32.14 10.26
CA VAL A 393 8.00 -32.94 11.45
C VAL A 393 8.77 -34.25 11.60
N SER A 394 9.44 -34.73 10.54
CA SER A 394 10.17 -36.01 10.56
C SER A 394 11.43 -36.02 11.45
N ASP A 395 11.88 -34.86 11.94
CA ASP A 395 13.00 -34.74 12.89
C ASP A 395 12.55 -33.88 14.09
N GLU A 396 12.73 -34.39 15.32
CA GLU A 396 12.17 -33.73 16.51
C GLU A 396 12.85 -32.38 16.79
N LYS A 397 14.16 -32.25 16.52
CA LYS A 397 14.89 -30.99 16.70
C LYS A 397 14.39 -29.93 15.71
N ARG A 398 14.21 -30.30 14.44
CA ARG A 398 13.65 -29.43 13.40
C ARG A 398 12.22 -29.04 13.74
N LYS A 399 11.37 -29.99 14.11
CA LYS A 399 9.99 -29.74 14.54
C LYS A 399 9.92 -28.75 15.70
N GLN A 400 10.78 -28.90 16.71
CA GLN A 400 10.84 -27.97 17.84
C GLN A 400 11.31 -26.57 17.39
N THR A 401 12.32 -26.51 16.53
CA THR A 401 12.89 -25.26 15.99
C THR A 401 11.88 -24.47 15.15
N TYR A 402 11.09 -25.15 14.31
CA TYR A 402 10.13 -24.53 13.39
C TYR A 402 8.66 -24.69 13.83
N SER A 403 8.42 -24.95 15.11
CA SER A 403 7.09 -25.13 15.70
C SER A 403 6.10 -24.01 15.33
N LYS A 404 6.50 -22.75 15.45
CA LYS A 404 5.68 -21.59 15.05
C LYS A 404 5.30 -21.60 13.57
N MET A 405 6.20 -22.02 12.68
CA MET A 405 5.91 -22.12 11.24
C MET A 405 4.88 -23.21 10.98
N ILE A 406 5.02 -24.36 11.66
CA ILE A 406 4.08 -25.48 11.57
C ILE A 406 2.70 -25.04 12.09
N GLU A 407 2.64 -24.37 13.24
CA GLU A 407 1.40 -23.83 13.81
C GLU A 407 0.69 -22.86 12.85
N GLN A 408 1.44 -21.98 12.18
CA GLN A 408 0.88 -21.05 11.18
C GLN A 408 0.36 -21.79 9.94
N LEU A 409 1.10 -22.79 9.44
CA LEU A 409 0.65 -23.64 8.33
C LEU A 409 -0.64 -24.36 8.68
N ASP A 410 -0.71 -24.98 9.86
CA ASP A 410 -1.87 -25.73 10.33
C ASP A 410 -3.08 -24.82 10.52
N LYS A 411 -2.86 -23.63 11.11
CA LYS A 411 -3.90 -22.64 11.35
C LYS A 411 -4.58 -22.18 10.05
N TYR A 412 -3.81 -21.97 8.98
CA TYR A 412 -4.32 -21.41 7.73
C TYR A 412 -4.45 -22.42 6.59
N TRP A 413 -4.20 -23.71 6.84
CA TRP A 413 -4.15 -24.76 5.80
C TRP A 413 -5.36 -24.73 4.86
N ALA A 414 -6.57 -24.76 5.44
CA ALA A 414 -7.82 -24.76 4.68
C ALA A 414 -8.02 -23.50 3.82
N LYS A 415 -7.46 -22.35 4.25
CA LYS A 415 -7.56 -21.07 3.52
C LYS A 415 -6.47 -20.90 2.46
N LEU A 416 -5.34 -21.61 2.61
CA LEU A 416 -4.24 -21.61 1.63
C LEU A 416 -4.54 -22.53 0.44
N PHE A 417 -5.28 -23.61 0.64
CA PHE A 417 -5.48 -24.65 -0.39
C PHE A 417 -6.95 -24.92 -0.70
N ALA A 418 -7.83 -23.94 -0.48
CA ALA A 418 -9.22 -24.06 -0.87
C ALA A 418 -9.34 -24.31 -2.39
N ALA A 419 -10.24 -25.24 -2.76
CA ALA A 419 -10.39 -25.69 -4.13
C ALA A 419 -10.90 -24.56 -5.06
N PRO A 420 -10.59 -24.61 -6.36
CA PRO A 420 -11.20 -23.73 -7.35
C PRO A 420 -12.73 -23.83 -7.30
N LEU A 421 -13.41 -22.70 -7.51
CA LEU A 421 -14.86 -22.61 -7.46
C LEU A 421 -15.45 -23.01 -8.80
N VAL A 422 -16.38 -23.97 -8.79
CA VAL A 422 -17.21 -24.28 -9.96
C VAL A 422 -18.45 -23.41 -9.87
N ILE A 423 -18.69 -22.60 -10.90
CA ILE A 423 -19.76 -21.61 -10.94
C ILE A 423 -20.62 -21.87 -12.17
N ASP A 424 -21.92 -22.03 -11.95
CA ASP A 424 -22.90 -22.09 -13.02
C ASP A 424 -23.22 -20.66 -13.49
N THR A 425 -22.93 -20.35 -14.75
CA THR A 425 -23.34 -19.10 -15.40
C THR A 425 -24.39 -19.36 -16.46
N THR A 426 -25.01 -18.30 -16.99
CA THR A 426 -25.95 -18.38 -18.11
C THR A 426 -25.31 -18.94 -19.40
N GLU A 427 -23.97 -18.92 -19.49
CA GLU A 427 -23.20 -19.38 -20.64
C GLU A 427 -22.59 -20.78 -20.42
N GLY A 428 -22.81 -21.39 -19.25
CA GLY A 428 -22.28 -22.70 -18.86
C GLY A 428 -21.48 -22.67 -17.55
N GLN A 429 -20.90 -23.82 -17.19
CA GLN A 429 -20.03 -23.94 -16.02
C GLN A 429 -18.67 -23.32 -16.28
N ILE A 430 -18.27 -22.39 -15.41
CA ILE A 430 -16.92 -21.81 -15.38
C ILE A 430 -16.22 -22.22 -14.09
N ILE A 431 -14.92 -22.44 -14.16
CA ILE A 431 -14.09 -22.69 -12.98
C ILE A 431 -13.30 -21.41 -12.69
N ILE A 432 -13.52 -20.80 -11.54
CA ILE A 432 -12.74 -19.64 -11.09
C ILE A 432 -11.82 -20.08 -9.95
N ALA A 433 -10.52 -19.97 -10.19
CA ALA A 433 -9.52 -20.04 -9.13
C ALA A 433 -9.30 -18.61 -8.58
N PRO A 434 -9.67 -18.31 -7.32
CA PRO A 434 -9.40 -17.01 -6.74
C PRO A 434 -7.90 -16.71 -6.73
N GLN A 435 -7.54 -15.42 -6.82
CA GLN A 435 -6.14 -15.03 -6.80
C GLN A 435 -5.51 -15.43 -5.47
N ARG A 436 -4.34 -16.09 -5.56
CA ARG A 436 -3.57 -16.53 -4.38
C ARG A 436 -2.98 -15.38 -3.57
N THR A 437 -2.96 -14.18 -4.13
CA THR A 437 -2.52 -12.97 -3.44
C THR A 437 -3.62 -11.93 -3.51
N ASN A 438 -3.66 -11.06 -2.51
CA ASN A 438 -4.53 -9.89 -2.53
C ASN A 438 -3.88 -8.70 -3.28
N ASN A 439 -3.02 -9.00 -4.25
CA ASN A 439 -2.25 -8.00 -4.98
C ASN A 439 -3.13 -7.02 -5.73
N LEU A 440 -4.34 -7.42 -6.13
CA LEU A 440 -5.31 -6.51 -6.72
C LEU A 440 -5.54 -5.28 -5.82
N MET A 441 -5.86 -5.52 -4.54
CA MET A 441 -6.08 -4.47 -3.55
C MET A 441 -4.80 -3.73 -3.16
N GLU A 442 -3.69 -4.47 -3.01
CA GLU A 442 -2.42 -3.82 -2.69
C GLU A 442 -1.96 -2.87 -3.81
N ARG A 443 -2.05 -3.30 -5.06
CA ARG A 443 -1.73 -2.47 -6.24
C ARG A 443 -2.68 -1.29 -6.35
N PHE A 444 -3.97 -1.52 -6.09
CA PHE A 444 -4.98 -0.47 -6.03
C PHE A 444 -4.54 0.63 -5.04
N PHE A 445 -4.26 0.29 -3.78
CA PHE A 445 -3.86 1.27 -2.78
C PHE A 445 -2.47 1.87 -3.02
N ARG A 446 -1.50 1.10 -3.54
CA ARG A 446 -0.20 1.66 -3.98
C ARG A 446 -0.40 2.71 -5.08
N GLY A 447 -1.30 2.44 -6.03
CA GLY A 447 -1.72 3.36 -7.08
C GLY A 447 -2.34 4.63 -6.49
N GLU A 448 -3.33 4.49 -5.61
CA GLU A 448 -4.00 5.61 -4.94
C GLU A 448 -3.03 6.50 -4.16
N LYS A 449 -2.09 5.89 -3.43
CA LYS A 449 -1.04 6.62 -2.72
C LYS A 449 -0.13 7.38 -3.69
N ARG A 450 0.33 6.73 -4.76
CA ARG A 450 1.21 7.36 -5.77
C ARG A 450 0.52 8.54 -6.44
N ARG A 451 -0.74 8.37 -6.85
CA ARG A 451 -1.57 9.44 -7.45
C ARG A 451 -1.77 10.61 -6.48
N SER A 452 -2.08 10.30 -5.22
CA SER A 452 -2.24 11.32 -4.18
C SER A 452 -0.97 12.14 -3.96
N ARG A 453 0.20 11.50 -3.90
CA ARG A 453 1.50 12.19 -3.78
C ARG A 453 1.83 13.03 -5.01
N LYS A 454 1.54 12.52 -6.21
CA LYS A 454 1.73 13.27 -7.47
C LYS A 454 0.89 14.56 -7.47
N LYS A 455 -0.38 14.46 -7.05
CA LYS A 455 -1.29 15.61 -6.97
C LYS A 455 -0.88 16.61 -5.90
N SER A 456 -0.61 16.15 -4.68
CA SER A 456 -0.33 17.05 -3.55
C SER A 456 1.09 17.60 -3.50
N GLY A 457 2.03 16.93 -4.16
CA GLY A 457 3.47 17.20 -4.04
C GLY A 457 4.06 16.81 -2.67
N THR A 458 3.27 16.18 -1.78
CA THR A 458 3.72 15.82 -0.42
C THR A 458 4.17 14.37 -0.34
N ALA A 459 5.27 14.11 0.39
CA ALA A 459 5.71 12.74 0.65
C ALA A 459 4.75 11.98 1.56
N SER A 460 4.24 12.65 2.60
CA SER A 460 3.27 12.06 3.53
C SER A 460 1.82 12.26 3.08
N LEU A 461 1.00 11.23 3.29
CA LEU A 461 -0.42 11.19 3.00
C LEU A 461 -1.32 11.19 4.26
N SER A 462 -0.76 11.22 5.48
CA SER A 462 -1.56 11.17 6.72
C SER A 462 -2.70 12.21 6.72
N LYS A 463 -2.39 13.48 6.42
CA LYS A 463 -3.40 14.55 6.36
C LYS A 463 -4.44 14.29 5.27
N ILE A 464 -4.03 13.76 4.12
CA ILE A 464 -4.92 13.46 3.00
C ILE A 464 -5.88 12.37 3.40
N LEU A 465 -5.40 11.24 3.93
CA LEU A 465 -6.22 10.10 4.38
C LEU A 465 -7.21 10.48 5.50
N LYS A 466 -6.86 11.44 6.37
CA LYS A 466 -7.83 12.00 7.33
C LYS A 466 -8.97 12.74 6.65
N THR A 467 -8.65 13.59 5.68
CA THR A 467 -9.62 14.48 5.02
C THR A 467 -10.38 13.87 3.85
N ILE A 468 -9.85 12.81 3.25
CA ILE A 468 -10.43 12.15 2.08
C ILE A 468 -11.83 11.64 2.42
N LEU A 469 -12.73 11.73 1.43
CA LEU A 469 -14.05 11.11 1.52
C LEU A 469 -13.87 9.60 1.41
N ALA A 470 -14.55 8.85 2.27
CA ALA A 470 -14.46 7.39 2.29
C ALA A 470 -14.74 6.78 0.92
N ASP A 471 -15.66 7.36 0.14
CA ASP A 471 -16.08 6.90 -1.19
C ASP A 471 -15.14 7.29 -2.34
N THR A 472 -14.03 7.99 -2.08
CA THR A 472 -13.07 8.36 -3.13
C THR A 472 -12.52 7.17 -3.95
N PRO A 473 -12.30 5.98 -3.36
CA PRO A 473 -11.99 4.75 -4.10
C PRO A 473 -12.92 4.45 -5.30
N LEU A 474 -14.22 4.79 -5.22
CA LEU A 474 -15.18 4.56 -6.31
C LEU A 474 -14.81 5.26 -7.62
N VAL A 475 -14.01 6.33 -7.55
CA VAL A 475 -13.56 7.05 -8.75
C VAL A 475 -12.76 6.15 -9.68
N ARG A 476 -12.08 5.12 -9.15
CA ARG A 476 -11.34 4.16 -9.99
C ARG A 476 -12.24 3.34 -10.90
N ASN A 477 -13.48 3.13 -10.51
CA ASN A 477 -14.42 2.37 -11.31
C ASN A 477 -14.73 3.07 -12.65
N LEU A 478 -14.50 4.39 -12.74
CA LEU A 478 -14.67 5.14 -14.00
C LEU A 478 -13.70 4.74 -15.11
N GLU A 479 -12.63 4.01 -14.77
CA GLU A 479 -11.71 3.41 -15.75
C GLU A 479 -12.31 2.13 -16.39
N LYS A 480 -13.43 1.62 -15.87
CA LYS A 480 -14.10 0.40 -16.35
C LYS A 480 -15.33 0.76 -17.18
N GLU A 481 -15.32 0.39 -18.46
CA GLU A 481 -16.40 0.74 -19.40
C GLU A 481 -17.77 0.16 -19.01
N GLU A 482 -17.81 -1.07 -18.52
CA GLU A 482 -19.06 -1.71 -18.07
C GLU A 482 -19.65 -0.96 -16.86
N TYR A 483 -18.80 -0.59 -15.89
CA TYR A 483 -19.23 0.20 -14.75
C TYR A 483 -19.81 1.54 -15.19
N CYS A 484 -19.11 2.27 -16.06
CA CYS A 484 -19.58 3.55 -16.61
C CYS A 484 -20.95 3.39 -17.28
N ARG A 485 -21.15 2.36 -18.10
CA ARG A 485 -22.45 2.06 -18.72
C ARG A 485 -23.55 1.85 -17.69
N ILE A 486 -23.27 1.12 -16.62
CA ILE A 486 -24.23 0.84 -15.55
C ILE A 486 -24.59 2.13 -14.79
N ILE A 487 -23.61 2.90 -14.32
CA ILE A 487 -23.88 4.06 -13.47
C ILE A 487 -24.48 5.25 -14.23
N LEU A 488 -24.25 5.33 -15.54
CA LEU A 488 -24.89 6.34 -16.39
C LEU A 488 -26.40 6.13 -16.49
N ASN A 489 -26.90 4.90 -16.27
CA ASN A 489 -28.33 4.58 -16.22
C ASN A 489 -29.13 5.19 -17.38
N GLY A 490 -28.60 5.07 -18.61
CA GLY A 490 -29.22 5.61 -19.83
C GLY A 490 -28.86 7.06 -20.17
N CYS A 491 -28.15 7.78 -19.29
CA CYS A 491 -27.63 9.11 -19.59
C CYS A 491 -26.44 9.05 -20.55
N SER A 492 -26.27 10.11 -21.34
CA SER A 492 -25.14 10.29 -22.26
C SER A 492 -23.83 10.68 -21.57
N SER A 493 -23.90 11.25 -20.37
CA SER A 493 -22.74 11.74 -19.62
C SER A 493 -22.93 11.71 -18.12
N LEU A 494 -21.82 11.75 -17.36
CA LEU A 494 -21.87 11.89 -15.90
C LEU A 494 -22.54 13.20 -15.46
N ALA A 495 -22.38 14.27 -16.24
CA ALA A 495 -23.00 15.56 -15.91
C ALA A 495 -24.52 15.47 -15.98
N GLU A 496 -25.04 14.85 -17.04
CA GLU A 496 -26.47 14.54 -17.17
C GLU A 496 -26.93 13.60 -16.06
N ARG A 497 -26.17 12.55 -15.75
CA ARG A 497 -26.50 11.63 -14.65
C ARG A 497 -26.55 12.34 -13.30
N PHE A 498 -25.60 13.22 -13.00
CA PHE A 498 -25.56 13.97 -11.75
C PHE A 498 -26.71 14.96 -11.64
N SER A 499 -27.21 15.47 -12.77
CA SER A 499 -28.37 16.37 -12.79
C SER A 499 -29.68 15.70 -12.36
N GLN A 500 -29.75 14.36 -12.39
CA GLN A 500 -30.92 13.59 -11.97
C GLN A 500 -30.88 13.20 -10.48
N ILE A 501 -29.75 13.42 -9.79
CA ILE A 501 -29.58 13.07 -8.38
C ILE A 501 -30.25 14.13 -7.49
N ASP A 502 -30.97 13.69 -6.46
CA ASP A 502 -31.61 14.61 -5.52
C ASP A 502 -30.55 15.42 -4.74
N GLU A 503 -30.54 16.74 -4.99
CA GLU A 503 -29.67 17.72 -4.35
C GLU A 503 -29.79 17.69 -2.81
N LYS A 504 -30.94 17.32 -2.23
CA LYS A 504 -31.08 17.18 -0.77
C LYS A 504 -30.13 16.11 -0.22
N ASN A 505 -30.01 14.98 -0.92
CA ASN A 505 -29.11 13.89 -0.54
C ASN A 505 -27.65 14.33 -0.66
N VAL A 506 -27.30 15.08 -1.71
CA VAL A 506 -25.95 15.62 -1.93
C VAL A 506 -25.55 16.56 -0.78
N ARG A 507 -26.43 17.48 -0.41
CA ARG A 507 -26.19 18.44 0.68
C ARG A 507 -26.06 17.74 2.03
N GLU A 508 -26.90 16.77 2.30
CA GLU A 508 -26.83 16.00 3.55
C GLU A 508 -25.50 15.26 3.65
N ARG A 509 -25.07 14.58 2.58
CA ARG A 509 -23.77 13.91 2.53
C ARG A 509 -22.59 14.87 2.64
N LEU A 510 -22.67 16.06 2.03
CA LEU A 510 -21.66 17.10 2.20
C LEU A 510 -21.53 17.54 3.66
N ARG A 511 -22.66 17.77 4.35
CA ARG A 511 -22.69 18.13 5.78
C ARG A 511 -22.09 17.02 6.65
N GLN A 512 -22.50 15.78 6.45
CA GLN A 512 -21.96 14.62 7.19
C GLN A 512 -20.45 14.47 6.98
N ALA A 513 -19.97 14.68 5.76
CA ALA A 513 -18.55 14.62 5.45
C ALA A 513 -17.72 15.74 6.11
N GLU A 514 -18.32 16.88 6.44
CA GLU A 514 -17.68 17.96 7.20
C GLU A 514 -17.66 17.70 8.70
N LEU A 515 -18.71 17.07 9.23
CA LEU A 515 -18.79 16.65 10.63
C LEU A 515 -17.80 15.52 10.95
N ASN A 516 -17.56 14.62 10.00
CA ASN A 516 -16.64 13.49 10.13
C ASN A 516 -15.15 13.88 10.03
N HIS A 517 -14.82 15.17 9.96
CA HIS A 517 -13.45 15.62 10.17
C HIS A 517 -13.25 15.83 11.67
N ASP A 518 -12.25 15.16 12.26
CA ASP A 518 -11.73 15.39 13.62
C ASP A 518 -11.08 16.79 13.75
N ARG A 519 -11.80 17.82 13.33
CA ARG A 519 -11.42 19.21 13.47
C ARG A 519 -12.14 19.73 14.69
N ILE A 520 -11.34 20.01 15.72
CA ILE A 520 -11.77 20.84 16.84
C ILE A 520 -12.55 22.03 16.26
N PRO A 521 -13.83 22.22 16.62
CA PRO A 521 -14.66 23.27 16.05
C PRO A 521 -13.97 24.63 16.16
N PRO A 522 -14.12 25.56 15.19
CA PRO A 522 -13.46 26.86 15.23
C PRO A 522 -13.68 27.62 16.54
N VAL A 523 -14.88 27.48 17.12
CA VAL A 523 -15.25 28.02 18.42
C VAL A 523 -14.38 27.43 19.53
N VAL A 524 -14.25 26.10 19.58
CA VAL A 524 -13.38 25.41 20.55
C VAL A 524 -11.91 25.78 20.31
N LYS A 525 -11.46 25.89 19.05
CA LYS A 525 -10.09 26.37 18.73
C LYS A 525 -9.82 27.78 19.24
N LYS A 526 -10.83 28.65 19.23
CA LYS A 526 -10.72 30.01 19.78
C LYS A 526 -10.65 29.97 21.31
N ILE A 527 -11.40 29.08 21.95
CA ILE A 527 -11.43 28.87 23.41
C ILE A 527 -10.09 28.28 23.90
N ILE A 528 -9.57 27.22 23.28
CA ILE A 528 -8.29 26.59 23.70
C ILE A 528 -7.05 27.46 23.52
N LYS A 529 -7.15 28.58 22.77
CA LYS A 529 -6.08 29.58 22.65
C LYS A 529 -6.01 30.52 23.85
N GLN A 530 -7.01 30.52 24.73
CA GLN A 530 -7.01 31.34 25.94
C GLN A 530 -6.04 30.72 26.96
N SER A 531 -5.05 31.49 27.40
CA SER A 531 -4.02 31.04 28.35
C SER A 531 -4.57 30.76 29.75
N ASP A 532 -5.70 31.36 30.11
CA ASP A 532 -6.41 31.20 31.39
C ASP A 532 -7.62 30.26 31.30
N LEU A 533 -7.72 29.44 30.24
CA LEU A 533 -8.86 28.56 30.01
C LEU A 533 -9.17 27.63 31.21
N PRO A 534 -8.18 26.93 31.83
CA PRO A 534 -8.47 26.07 32.98
C PRO A 534 -9.10 26.84 34.15
N GLN A 535 -8.64 28.05 34.44
CA GLN A 535 -9.14 28.90 35.52
C GLN A 535 -10.54 29.43 35.20
N ARG A 536 -10.83 29.76 33.94
CA ARG A 536 -12.18 30.16 33.50
C ARG A 536 -13.18 29.02 33.65
N ILE A 537 -12.81 27.82 33.22
CA ILE A 537 -13.65 26.61 33.40
C ILE A 537 -13.89 26.37 34.89
N LEU A 538 -12.85 26.42 35.72
CA LEU A 538 -12.96 26.25 37.17
C LEU A 538 -13.89 27.30 37.81
N THR A 539 -13.82 28.55 37.35
CA THR A 539 -14.67 29.65 37.84
C THR A 539 -16.13 29.43 37.48
N ILE A 540 -16.42 28.94 36.27
CA ILE A 540 -17.78 28.57 35.85
C ILE A 540 -18.34 27.49 36.77
N TYR A 541 -17.60 26.40 37.01
CA TYR A 541 -18.04 25.32 37.90
C TYR A 541 -18.23 25.78 39.36
N ARG A 542 -17.34 26.65 39.87
CA ARG A 542 -17.49 27.27 41.19
C ARG A 542 -18.75 28.14 41.27
N SER A 543 -19.03 28.94 40.24
CA SER A 543 -20.22 29.79 40.20
C SER A 543 -21.53 29.00 40.07
N ALA A 544 -21.50 27.84 39.40
CA ALA A 544 -22.64 26.92 39.32
C ALA A 544 -22.89 26.22 40.67
N SER A 545 -21.84 25.77 41.35
CA SER A 545 -21.93 25.18 42.69
C SER A 545 -22.48 26.16 43.74
N ILE A 546 -22.14 27.45 43.64
CA ILE A 546 -22.72 28.50 44.50
C ILE A 546 -24.20 28.74 44.21
N LYS A 547 -24.66 28.58 42.95
CA LYS A 547 -26.08 28.70 42.61
C LYS A 547 -26.90 27.51 43.14
N ASP A 548 -26.39 26.28 43.02
CA ASP A 548 -27.05 25.09 43.59
C ASP A 548 -27.07 25.11 45.13
N ALA A 549 -26.00 25.59 45.77
CA ALA A 549 -26.00 25.79 47.22
C ALA A 549 -27.04 26.83 47.69
N ASN A 550 -27.33 27.84 46.88
CA ASN A 550 -28.38 28.83 47.16
C ASN A 550 -29.79 28.34 46.80
N CYS A 551 -29.93 27.31 45.96
CA CYS A 551 -31.22 26.63 45.72
C CYS A 551 -31.66 25.79 46.93
N HIS A 552 -30.71 25.26 47.73
CA HIS A 552 -31.02 24.58 49.00
C HIS A 552 -31.26 25.53 50.19
N LEU A 553 -31.06 26.83 50.02
CA LEU A 553 -31.35 27.87 51.02
C LEU A 553 -32.65 28.65 50.70
N ARG A 554 -33.38 28.24 49.65
CA ARG A 554 -34.73 28.71 49.31
C ARG A 554 -35.69 27.52 49.23
N SER A 555 -35.89 26.85 50.36
CA SER A 555 -37.01 25.93 50.60
C SER A 555 -37.48 26.09 52.02
#